data_AF-A0A0G0IUZ1-F1
#
_entry.id   AF-A0A0G0IUZ1-F1
#
_cell.length_a   1.000
_cell.length_b   1.000
_cell.length_c   1.000
_cell.angle_alpha   90.00
_cell.angle_beta   90.00
_cell.angle_gamma   90.00
#
_symmetry.space_group_name_H-M   'P 1'
#
loop_
_entity.id
_entity.type
_entity.pdbx_description
1 polymer ?
#
loop_
_entity_poly.entity_id
_entity_poly.type
_entity_poly.pdbx_seq_one_letter_code
_entity_poly.pdbx_strand_id
1 'polypeptide(L)' 'MKTRIESSNKHPSIKYKLDYRTDEELVESIRKKRSKNLPLDEKEAELVRKQAEEDHEETTSLYRR' A
#
# COMPACT_ATOMS: atom_id res chain seq x y z
N MET A 1 -33.68 -10.22 -25.24
CA MET A 1 -32.26 -9.85 -25.02
C MET A 1 -32.08 -9.58 -23.53
N LYS A 2 -31.03 -10.12 -22.87
CA LYS A 2 -30.77 -9.88 -21.43
C LYS A 2 -29.56 -8.96 -21.30
N THR A 3 -29.74 -7.75 -20.75
CA THR A 3 -28.63 -6.85 -20.41
C THR A 3 -28.00 -7.30 -19.09
N ARG A 4 -26.67 -7.41 -19.07
CA ARG A 4 -25.88 -7.80 -17.89
C ARG A 4 -25.90 -6.65 -16.86
N ILE A 5 -25.98 -7.06 -15.59
CA ILE A 5 -25.99 -6.22 -14.40
C ILE A 5 -24.61 -5.53 -14.26
N GLU A 6 -24.58 -4.20 -14.33
CA GLU A 6 -23.43 -3.41 -13.88
C GLU A 6 -23.59 -3.13 -12.39
N SER A 7 -23.08 -4.02 -11.55
CA SER A 7 -22.91 -3.73 -10.14
C SER A 7 -21.71 -2.79 -9.99
N SER A 8 -21.97 -1.49 -9.92
CA SER A 8 -21.00 -0.50 -9.46
C SER A 8 -20.74 -0.73 -7.97
N ASN A 9 -19.82 -1.64 -7.64
CA ASN A 9 -19.31 -1.84 -6.29
C ASN A 9 -18.49 -0.60 -5.89
N LYS A 10 -19.17 0.45 -5.45
CA LYS A 10 -18.56 1.55 -4.69
C LYS A 10 -18.16 0.98 -3.33
N HIS A 11 -16.96 0.40 -3.26
CA HIS A 11 -16.33 0.11 -1.99
C HIS A 11 -16.21 1.43 -1.22
N PRO A 12 -16.79 1.58 -0.02
CA PRO A 12 -16.51 2.72 0.81
C PRO A 12 -15.00 2.68 1.13
N SER A 13 -14.29 3.75 0.80
CA SER A 13 -12.92 3.95 1.28
C SER A 13 -13.00 4.17 2.78
N ILE A 14 -13.00 3.08 3.53
CA ILE A 14 -12.85 3.11 4.97
C ILE A 14 -11.43 3.61 5.20
N LYS A 15 -11.28 4.93 5.39
CA LYS A 15 -10.03 5.55 5.80
C LYS A 15 -9.79 5.11 7.24
N TYR A 16 -8.97 4.08 7.41
CA TYR A 16 -8.52 3.69 8.74
C TYR A 16 -7.49 4.72 9.17
N LYS A 17 -7.91 5.69 10.00
CA LYS A 17 -6.94 6.54 10.72
C LYS A 17 -6.34 5.69 11.83
N LEU A 18 -5.29 4.94 11.52
CA LEU A 18 -4.43 4.36 12.56
C LEU A 18 -3.44 5.43 13.02
N ASP A 19 -3.53 5.76 14.31
CA ASP A 19 -2.52 6.53 15.02
C ASP A 19 -1.44 5.56 15.49
N TYR A 20 -0.42 5.33 14.65
CA TYR A 20 0.76 4.56 15.02
C TYR A 20 1.56 5.31 16.08
N ARG A 21 1.97 4.62 17.15
CA ARG A 21 2.79 5.23 18.20
C ARG A 21 4.27 5.16 17.87
N THR A 22 4.69 4.16 17.09
CA THR A 22 6.08 3.96 16.65
C THR A 22 6.17 3.54 15.18
N ASP A 23 7.33 3.73 14.56
CA ASP A 23 7.59 3.29 13.19
C ASP A 23 7.54 1.76 13.04
N GLU A 24 7.91 1.03 14.10
CA GLU A 24 7.82 -0.44 14.14
C GLU A 24 6.36 -0.92 14.03
N GLU A 25 5.43 -0.27 14.74
CA GLU A 25 3.99 -0.59 14.66
C GLU A 25 3.44 -0.33 13.24
N LEU A 26 3.91 0.75 12.59
CA LEU A 26 3.55 1.06 11.20
C LEU A 26 4.03 -0.04 10.24
N VAL A 27 5.28 -0.50 10.40
CA VAL A 27 5.83 -1.59 9.59
C VAL A 27 5.10 -2.92 9.82
N GLU A 28 4.75 -3.25 11.06
CA GLU A 28 3.96 -4.45 11.36
C GLU A 28 2.57 -4.40 10.72
N SER A 29 1.91 -3.25 10.76
CA SER A 29 0.61 -3.03 10.11
C SER A 29 0.70 -3.26 8.60
N ILE A 30 1.71 -2.67 7.95
CA ILE A 30 1.97 -2.87 6.50
C ILE A 30 2.14 -4.36 6.18
N ARG A 31 2.99 -5.07 6.94
CA ARG A 31 3.24 -6.51 6.74
C ARG A 31 1.95 -7.32 6.87
N LYS A 32 1.14 -7.03 7.88
CA LYS A 32 -0.13 -7.71 8.14
C LYS A 32 -1.18 -7.43 7.06
N LYS A 33 -1.23 -6.21 6.52
CA LYS A 33 -2.15 -5.87 5.44
C LYS A 33 -1.72 -6.51 4.12
N ARG A 34 -0.43 -6.47 3.78
CA ARG A 34 0.10 -7.12 2.58
C ARG A 34 -0.11 -8.64 2.60
N SER A 35 0.11 -9.31 3.72
CA SER A 35 -0.12 -10.76 3.81
C SER A 35 -1.59 -11.16 3.62
N LYS A 36 -2.51 -10.23 3.88
CA LYS A 36 -3.95 -10.40 3.69
C LYS A 36 -4.49 -9.77 2.40
N ASN A 37 -3.62 -9.24 1.53
CA ASN A 37 -4.00 -8.45 0.36
C ASN A 37 -4.99 -7.31 0.67
N LEU A 38 -4.85 -6.70 1.86
CA LEU A 38 -5.65 -5.54 2.26
C LEU A 38 -5.02 -4.24 1.75
N PRO A 39 -5.83 -3.22 1.43
CA PRO A 39 -5.34 -1.92 1.01
C PRO A 39 -4.57 -1.24 2.14
N LEU A 40 -3.47 -0.57 1.77
CA LEU A 40 -2.66 0.25 2.66
C LEU A 40 -3.28 1.65 2.80
N ASP A 41 -3.11 2.24 3.98
CA ASP A 41 -3.50 3.64 4.22
C ASP A 41 -2.47 4.60 3.61
N GLU A 42 -2.80 5.90 3.53
CA GLU A 42 -1.94 6.93 2.89
C GLU A 42 -0.51 6.94 3.47
N LYS A 43 -0.36 6.91 4.81
CA LYS A 43 0.96 6.88 5.49
C LYS A 43 1.74 5.58 5.23
N GLU A 44 1.04 4.46 5.23
CA GLU A 44 1.63 3.15 4.96
C GLU A 44 2.13 3.07 3.51
N ALA A 45 1.32 3.57 2.58
CA ALA A 45 1.66 3.63 1.17
C ALA A 45 2.86 4.54 0.90
N GLU A 46 2.95 5.68 1.58
CA GLU A 46 4.10 6.59 1.50
C GLU A 46 5.39 5.90 1.93
N LEU A 47 5.37 5.17 3.06
CA LEU A 47 6.54 4.43 3.54
C LEU A 47 6.96 3.33 2.56
N VAL A 48 6.01 2.58 2.00
CA VAL A 48 6.28 1.56 0.97
C VAL A 48 6.83 2.18 -0.31
N ARG A 49 6.31 3.34 -0.74
CA ARG A 49 6.81 4.05 -1.93
C ARG A 49 8.25 4.54 -1.74
N LYS A 50 8.54 5.13 -0.58
CA LYS A 50 9.89 5.60 -0.26
C LYS A 50 10.91 4.45 -0.28
N GLN A 51 10.56 3.31 0.33
CA GLN A 51 11.41 2.12 0.28
C GLN A 51 11.64 1.65 -1.18
N ALA A 52 10.58 1.61 -1.99
CA ALA A 52 10.71 1.19 -3.38
C ALA A 52 11.54 2.16 -4.23
N GLU A 53 11.48 3.47 -3.95
CA GLU A 53 12.33 4.47 -4.59
C GLU A 53 13.80 4.29 -4.21
N GLU A 54 14.11 4.05 -2.93
CA GLU A 54 15.46 3.74 -2.45
C GLU A 54 16.02 2.46 -3.11
N ASP A 55 15.22 1.38 -3.14
CA ASP A 55 15.60 0.12 -3.81
C ASP A 55 15.81 0.32 -5.32
N HIS A 56 14.99 1.16 -5.96
CA HIS A 56 15.11 1.48 -7.39
C HIS A 56 16.38 2.30 -7.67
N GLU A 57 16.70 3.31 -6.84
CA GLU A 57 17.92 4.09 -6.96
C GLU A 57 19.17 3.22 -6.77
N GLU A 58 19.16 2.32 -5.79
CA GLU A 58 20.26 1.38 -5.57
C GLU A 58 20.48 0.49 -6.79
N THR A 59 19.42 -0.15 -7.30
CA THR A 59 19.50 -1.03 -8.48
C THR A 59 19.93 -0.27 -9.74
N THR A 60 19.41 0.93 -9.99
CA THR A 60 19.85 1.74 -11.14
C THR A 60 21.30 2.23 -10.98
N SER A 61 21.75 2.54 -9.76
CA SER A 61 23.15 2.92 -9.52
C SER A 61 24.14 1.77 -9.80
N LEU A 62 23.77 0.53 -9.46
CA LEU A 62 24.58 -0.67 -9.67
C LEU A 62 24.74 -1.00 -11.17
N TYR A 63 23.69 -0.82 -11.96
CA TYR A 63 23.70 -1.09 -13.41
C TYR A 63 24.20 0.09 -14.28
N ARG A 64 24.38 1.28 -13.70
CA ARG A 64 24.92 2.46 -14.41
C ARG A 64 26.46 2.48 -14.42
N ARG A 65 27.13 1.63 -13.64
CA ARG A 65 28.60 1.50 -13.63
C ARG A 65 29.13 0.63 -14.75
#